data_AF-A0A522QVN4-F1
#
_entry.id   AF-A0A522QVN4-F1
#
_cell.length_a   1.000
_cell.length_b   1.000
_cell.length_c   1.000
_cell.angle_alpha   90.00
_cell.angle_beta   90.00
_cell.angle_gamma   90.00
#
_symmetry.space_group_name_H-M   'P 1'
#
loop_
_entity.id
_entity.type
_entity.pdbx_description
1 polymer ?
#
loop_
_entity_poly.entity_id
_entity_poly.type
_entity_poly.pdbx_seq_one_letter_code
_entity_poly.pdbx_strand_id
1 'polypeptide(L)'
;GFTHSGDVAIHDASKIPPSQRAEANQAVSAENSDRAALYRQIGIANGHPEWAQSMREAFAKRWISRARAGWWYQDASGNWQRK
;
A
#
# COMPACT_ATOMS: atom_id res chain seq x y z
N GLY A 1 2.36 -4.96 5.06
CA GLY A 1 2.34 -5.67 3.77
C GLY A 1 1.69 -4.80 2.72
N PHE A 2 1.79 -5.19 1.45
CA PHE A 2 1.15 -4.46 0.34
C PHE A 2 -0.30 -4.90 0.16
N THR A 3 -1.22 -3.96 -0.01
CA THR A 3 -2.62 -4.26 -0.33
C THR A 3 -2.81 -4.43 -1.84
N HIS A 4 -3.90 -5.09 -2.23
CA HIS A 4 -4.27 -5.21 -3.65
C HIS A 4 -4.69 -3.87 -4.26
N SER A 5 -5.08 -2.93 -3.40
CA SER A 5 -5.46 -1.57 -3.76
C SER A 5 -4.28 -0.61 -3.86
N GLY A 6 -3.02 -1.04 -3.69
CA GLY A 6 -1.86 -0.14 -3.82
C GLY A 6 -1.54 0.69 -2.57
N ASP A 7 -2.01 0.28 -1.40
CA ASP A 7 -1.61 0.83 -0.10
C ASP A 7 -0.64 -0.12 0.62
N VAL A 8 -0.16 0.33 1.77
CA VAL A 8 0.40 -0.54 2.80
C VAL A 8 -0.58 -0.72 3.96
N ALA A 9 -0.55 -1.89 4.59
CA ALA A 9 -1.36 -2.19 5.77
C ALA A 9 -0.61 -3.08 6.77
N ILE A 10 -0.99 -2.98 8.05
CA ILE A 10 -0.56 -3.93 9.07
C ILE A 10 -1.32 -5.24 8.85
N HIS A 11 -0.59 -6.32 8.55
CA HIS A 11 -1.19 -7.65 8.35
C HIS A 11 -1.72 -8.25 9.66
N ASP A 12 -0.89 -8.21 10.71
CA ASP A 12 -1.22 -8.78 12.01
C ASP A 12 -0.74 -7.83 13.12
N ALA A 13 -1.67 -7.02 13.64
CA ALA A 13 -1.39 -6.08 14.71
C ALA A 13 -1.11 -6.77 16.07
N SER A 14 -1.47 -8.04 16.23
CA SER A 14 -1.19 -8.79 17.46
C SER A 14 0.31 -9.01 17.67
N LYS A 15 1.10 -8.99 16.58
CA LYS A 15 2.57 -9.07 16.61
C LYS A 15 3.25 -7.76 16.97
N ILE A 16 2.51 -6.66 17.11
CA ILE A 16 3.03 -5.35 17.51
C ILE A 16 2.72 -5.14 19.00
N PRO A 17 3.72 -4.78 19.83
CA PRO A 17 3.49 -4.43 21.24
C PRO A 17 2.43 -3.32 21.36
N PRO A 18 1.49 -3.41 22.32
CA PRO A 18 0.40 -2.42 22.45
C PRO A 18 0.89 -0.96 22.48
N SER A 19 2.01 -0.69 23.15
CA SER A 19 2.61 0.65 23.24
C SER A 19 3.10 1.23 21.91
N GLN A 20 3.37 0.39 20.90
CA GLN A 20 3.89 0.82 19.59
C GLN A 20 2.79 0.87 18.51
N ARG A 21 1.58 0.37 18.78
CA ARG A 21 0.53 0.24 17.76
C ARG A 21 0.04 1.59 17.23
N ALA A 22 -0.04 2.60 18.09
CA ALA A 22 -0.46 3.94 17.68
C ALA A 22 0.52 4.54 16.65
N GLU A 23 1.82 4.47 16.95
CA GLU A 23 2.89 4.93 16.05
C GLU A 23 2.90 4.12 14.74
N ALA A 24 2.76 2.79 14.81
CA ALA A 24 2.70 1.95 13.61
C ALA A 24 1.51 2.31 12.70
N ASN A 25 0.33 2.55 13.28
CA ASN A 25 -0.84 2.99 12.52
C ASN A 25 -0.64 4.39 11.92
N GLN A 26 0.00 5.30 12.65
CA GLN A 26 0.31 6.64 12.14
C GLN A 26 1.28 6.58 10.97
N ALA A 27 2.33 5.75 11.05
CA ALA A 27 3.27 5.54 9.95
C ALA A 27 2.58 4.98 8.71
N VAL A 28 1.69 4.00 8.87
CA VAL A 28 0.89 3.44 7.76
C VAL A 28 -0.03 4.50 7.13
N SER A 29 -0.68 5.31 7.97
CA SER A 29 -1.57 6.39 7.49
C SER A 29 -0.79 7.46 6.71
N ALA A 30 0.38 7.87 7.21
CA ALA A 30 1.24 8.85 6.55
C ALA A 30 1.71 8.34 5.19
N GLU A 31 2.25 7.11 5.13
CA GLU A 31 2.71 6.49 3.89
C GLU A 31 1.58 6.38 2.83
N ASN A 32 0.38 6.00 3.24
CA ASN A 32 -0.75 5.90 2.31
C ASN A 32 -1.24 7.29 1.84
N SER A 33 -1.15 8.31 2.69
CA SER A 33 -1.45 9.69 2.31
C SER A 33 -0.44 10.22 1.29
N ASP A 34 0.85 9.94 1.48
CA ASP A 34 1.92 10.32 0.56
C ASP A 34 1.75 9.61 -0.80
N ARG A 35 1.39 8.33 -0.80
CA ARG A 35 1.07 7.56 -2.03
C ARG A 35 -0.10 8.17 -2.79
N ALA A 36 -1.19 8.49 -2.11
CA ALA A 36 -2.36 9.10 -2.72
C ALA A 36 -2.03 10.46 -3.33
N ALA A 37 -1.26 11.29 -2.60
CA ALA A 37 -0.80 12.58 -3.10
C ALA A 37 0.09 12.41 -4.34
N LEU A 38 1.05 11.49 -4.30
CA LEU A 38 1.94 11.18 -5.43
C LEU A 38 1.15 10.81 -6.70
N TYR A 39 0.21 9.87 -6.62
CA TYR A 39 -0.56 9.45 -7.79
C TYR A 39 -1.43 10.56 -8.37
N ARG A 40 -2.05 11.36 -7.51
CA ARG A 40 -2.81 12.53 -7.94
C ARG A 40 -1.91 13.52 -8.68
N GLN A 41 -0.72 13.81 -8.15
CA GLN A 41 0.20 14.74 -8.78
C GLN A 41 0.75 14.21 -10.11
N ILE A 42 1.04 12.91 -10.21
CA ILE A 42 1.42 12.29 -11.49
C ILE A 42 0.29 12.42 -12.51
N GLY A 43 -0.96 12.13 -12.12
CA GLY A 43 -2.12 12.29 -13.01
C GLY A 43 -2.26 13.73 -13.52
N ILE A 44 -2.20 14.71 -12.62
CA ILE A 44 -2.26 16.14 -12.96
C ILE A 44 -1.11 16.52 -13.91
N ALA A 45 0.12 16.12 -13.61
CA ALA A 45 1.30 16.44 -14.42
C ALA A 45 1.23 15.85 -15.83
N ASN A 46 0.48 14.77 -16.02
CA ASN A 46 0.26 14.12 -17.31
C ASN A 46 -1.04 14.56 -18.01
N GLY A 47 -1.79 15.53 -17.44
CA GLY A 47 -3.07 15.99 -18.01
C GLY A 47 -4.24 15.01 -17.83
N HIS A 48 -4.05 13.96 -17.03
CA HIS A 48 -5.01 12.88 -16.79
C HIS A 48 -5.21 12.64 -15.28
N PRO A 49 -5.85 13.57 -14.56
CA PRO A 49 -6.09 13.42 -13.12
C PRO A 49 -6.90 12.16 -12.77
N GLU A 50 -7.70 11.65 -13.70
CA GLU A 50 -8.48 10.42 -13.56
C GLU A 50 -7.62 9.14 -13.51
N TRP A 51 -6.35 9.20 -13.95
CA TRP A 51 -5.47 8.03 -13.95
C TRP A 51 -4.96 7.64 -12.56
N ALA A 52 -5.15 8.46 -11.53
CA ALA A 52 -4.61 8.19 -10.19
C ALA A 52 -5.00 6.79 -9.67
N GLN A 53 -6.26 6.37 -9.91
CA GLN A 53 -6.75 5.06 -9.46
C GLN A 53 -6.11 3.90 -10.22
N SER A 54 -6.06 3.96 -11.55
CA SER A 54 -5.47 2.89 -12.38
C SER A 54 -3.94 2.81 -12.21
N MET A 55 -3.27 3.95 -12.02
CA MET A 55 -1.85 4.00 -11.64
C MET A 55 -1.61 3.26 -10.34
N ARG A 56 -2.41 3.55 -9.31
CA ARG A 56 -2.29 2.93 -7.99
C ARG A 56 -2.41 1.41 -8.06
N GLU A 57 -3.34 0.87 -8.85
CA GLU A 57 -3.47 -0.57 -9.10
C GLU A 57 -2.26 -1.17 -9.84
N ALA A 58 -1.72 -0.46 -10.85
CA ALA A 58 -0.53 -0.89 -11.56
C ALA A 58 0.71 -0.92 -10.64
N PHE A 59 0.88 0.09 -9.79
CA PHE A 59 1.93 0.14 -8.79
C PHE A 59 1.77 -0.95 -7.73
N ALA A 60 0.55 -1.26 -7.29
CA ALA A 60 0.27 -2.38 -6.38
C ALA A 60 0.87 -3.69 -6.91
N LYS A 61 0.54 -4.04 -8.17
CA LYS A 61 1.09 -5.23 -8.86
C LYS A 61 2.61 -5.19 -8.93
N ARG A 62 3.19 -4.02 -9.24
CA ARG A 62 4.65 -3.84 -9.32
C ARG A 62 5.34 -3.98 -7.96
N TRP A 63 4.76 -3.49 -6.88
CA TRP A 63 5.31 -3.63 -5.54
C TRP A 63 5.21 -5.05 -5.02
N ILE A 64 4.07 -5.72 -5.24
CA ILE A 64 3.87 -7.12 -4.87
C ILE A 64 4.86 -8.03 -5.62
N SER A 65 5.07 -7.80 -6.92
CA SER A 65 6.06 -8.57 -7.70
C SER A 65 7.49 -8.37 -7.23
N ARG A 66 7.82 -7.20 -6.67
CA ARG A 66 9.15 -6.86 -6.12
C ARG A 66 9.29 -7.15 -4.62
N ALA A 67 8.23 -7.60 -3.96
CA ALA A 67 8.28 -7.93 -2.54
C ALA A 67 9.30 -9.05 -2.30
N ARG A 68 10.09 -8.91 -1.24
CA ARG A 68 11.10 -9.92 -0.87
C ARG A 68 10.40 -11.17 -0.33
N ALA A 69 11.07 -12.32 -0.44
CA ALA A 69 10.61 -13.56 0.20
C ALA A 69 10.31 -13.31 1.69
N GLY A 70 9.19 -13.87 2.16
CA GLY A 70 8.70 -13.71 3.52
C GLY A 70 7.82 -12.49 3.77
N TRP A 71 7.68 -11.56 2.82
CA TRP A 71 6.80 -10.39 2.94
C TRP A 71 5.33 -10.77 2.74
N TRP A 72 4.43 -10.09 3.45
CA TRP A 72 2.99 -10.23 3.29
C TRP A 72 2.44 -9.28 2.21
N TYR A 73 1.53 -9.80 1.39
CA TYR A 73 0.78 -9.02 0.39
C TYR A 73 -0.65 -9.55 0.25
N GLN A 74 -1.57 -8.74 -0.26
CA GLN A 74 -2.92 -9.20 -0.60
C GLN A 74 -3.00 -9.67 -2.06
N ASP A 75 -3.68 -10.79 -2.30
CA ASP A 75 -4.11 -11.19 -3.64
C ASP A 75 -5.26 -10.30 -4.15
N ALA A 76 -5.72 -10.53 -5.39
CA ALA A 76 -6.78 -9.72 -6.01
C ALA A 76 -8.11 -9.75 -5.25
N SER A 77 -8.34 -10.78 -4.42
CA SER A 77 -9.54 -10.92 -3.58
C SER A 77 -9.35 -10.30 -2.18
N GLY A 78 -8.19 -9.70 -1.90
CA GLY A 78 -7.88 -9.09 -0.61
C GLY A 78 -7.33 -10.08 0.43
N ASN A 79 -7.12 -11.35 0.08
CA ASN A 79 -6.59 -12.32 1.04
C ASN A 79 -5.09 -12.15 1.20
N TRP A 80 -4.61 -12.24 2.43
CA TRP A 80 -3.19 -12.16 2.72
C TRP A 80 -2.45 -13.43 2.29
N GLN A 81 -1.38 -13.22 1.54
CA GLN A 81 -0.44 -14.21 1.05
C GLN A 81 0.97 -13.84 1.51
N ARG A 82 1.83 -14.83 1.64
CA ARG A 82 3.25 -14.64 1.97
C ARG A 82 4.10 -14.96 0.74
N LYS A 83 4.97 -14.03 0.38
CA LYS A 83 5.86 -14.13 -0.79
C LYS A 83 6.98 -15.14 -0.57
#